data_AF-A0A534ZTB3-F1
#
_entry.id   AF-A0A534ZTB3-F1
#
_cell.length_a   1.000
_cell.length_b   1.000
_cell.length_c   1.000
_cell.angle_alpha   90.00
_cell.angle_beta   90.00
_cell.angle_gamma   90.00
#
_symmetry.space_group_name_H-M   'P 1'
#
loop_
_entity.id
_entity.type
_entity.pdbx_description
1 polymer ?
#
loop_
_entity_poly.entity_id
_entity_poly.type
_entity_poly.pdbx_seq_one_letter_code
_entity_poly.pdbx_strand_id
1 'polypeptide(L)'
;MPRVIPILVDRRTTLAVAIATTALLLGMVAGPALAIGGSQFVSLTNVKRASVGLGPVNLSAPVDQITVERGNQMAKADVLAHDLPYVTSRLGQLGVCWTSVGEIIA
;
A
#
# COMPACT_ATOMS: atom_id res chain seq x y z
N MET A 1 -22.58 61.80 -14.47
CA MET A 1 -23.32 60.52 -14.53
C MET A 1 -22.30 59.37 -14.56
N PRO A 2 -22.03 58.66 -13.45
CA PRO A 2 -21.12 57.52 -13.46
C PRO A 2 -21.88 56.26 -13.91
N ARG A 3 -21.33 55.52 -14.89
CA ARG A 3 -21.89 54.26 -15.39
C ARG A 3 -21.33 53.12 -14.55
N VAL A 4 -22.15 52.53 -13.70
CA VAL A 4 -21.82 51.30 -12.97
C VAL A 4 -21.85 50.15 -13.97
N ILE A 5 -20.70 49.49 -14.17
CA ILE A 5 -20.61 48.24 -14.92
C ILE A 5 -20.92 47.12 -13.91
N PRO A 6 -22.02 46.36 -14.06
CA PRO A 6 -22.23 45.22 -13.19
C PRO A 6 -21.22 44.15 -13.61
N ILE A 7 -20.34 43.77 -12.67
CA ILE A 7 -19.56 42.54 -12.78
C ILE A 7 -20.58 41.41 -12.73
N LEU A 8 -20.98 40.92 -13.90
CA LEU A 8 -21.81 39.73 -14.02
C LEU A 8 -20.94 38.55 -13.59
N VAL A 9 -20.96 38.25 -12.29
CA VAL A 9 -20.40 37.01 -11.76
C VAL A 9 -21.29 35.89 -12.29
N ASP A 10 -20.85 35.28 -13.38
CA ASP A 10 -21.53 34.16 -14.00
C ASP A 10 -21.54 32.98 -13.00
N ARG A 11 -22.74 32.72 -12.47
CA ARG A 11 -23.02 31.74 -11.41
C ARG A 11 -22.58 30.33 -11.80
N ARG A 12 -22.46 30.07 -13.11
CA ARG A 12 -22.00 28.79 -13.68
C ARG A 12 -20.50 28.59 -13.48
N THR A 13 -19.71 29.65 -13.59
CA THR A 13 -18.26 29.62 -13.36
C THR A 13 -17.93 29.43 -11.88
N THR A 14 -18.73 30.01 -10.98
CA THR A 14 -18.55 29.85 -9.53
C THR A 14 -18.85 28.42 -9.08
N LEU A 15 -19.86 27.77 -9.66
CA LEU A 15 -20.20 26.38 -9.34
C LEU A 15 -19.14 25.40 -9.86
N ALA A 16 -18.63 25.62 -11.07
CA ALA A 16 -17.58 24.80 -11.65
C ALA A 16 -16.26 24.86 -10.85
N VAL A 17 -15.88 26.06 -10.38
CA VAL A 17 -14.70 26.26 -9.52
C VAL A 17 -14.88 25.59 -8.15
N ALA A 18 -16.08 25.66 -7.56
CA ALA A 18 -16.38 25.02 -6.28
C ALA A 18 -16.32 23.48 -6.35
N ILE A 19 -16.79 22.88 -7.46
CA ILE A 19 -16.72 21.43 -7.69
C ILE A 19 -15.28 20.98 -7.94
N ALA A 20 -14.50 21.73 -8.72
CA ALA A 20 -13.09 21.43 -8.97
C ALA A 20 -12.25 21.49 -7.69
N THR A 21 -12.50 22.46 -6.82
CA THR A 21 -11.78 22.60 -5.53
C THR A 21 -12.15 21.51 -4.53
N THR A 22 -13.41 21.06 -4.47
CA THR A 22 -13.81 19.92 -3.61
C THR A 22 -13.24 18.59 -4.10
N ALA A 23 -13.19 18.35 -5.42
CA ALA A 23 -12.57 17.15 -5.98
C ALA A 23 -11.05 17.10 -5.71
N LEU A 24 -10.37 18.24 -5.79
CA LEU A 24 -8.94 18.34 -5.48
C LEU A 24 -8.65 18.07 -4.00
N LEU A 25 -9.51 18.56 -3.09
CA LEU A 25 -9.40 18.31 -1.65
C LEU A 25 -9.63 16.84 -1.27
N LEU A 26 -10.53 16.13 -1.97
CA LEU A 26 -10.79 14.71 -1.74
C LEU A 26 -9.64 13.81 -2.22
N GLY A 27 -8.95 14.20 -3.30
CA GLY A 27 -7.80 13.46 -3.84
C GLY A 27 -6.56 13.51 -2.95
N MET A 28 -6.44 14.48 -2.03
CA MET A 28 -5.28 14.61 -1.13
C MET A 28 -5.34 13.74 0.13
N VAL A 29 -6.46 13.04 0.37
CA VAL A 29 -6.65 12.23 1.59
C VAL A 29 -6.40 10.74 1.36
N ALA A 30 -6.03 10.33 0.14
CA ALA A 30 -5.60 8.96 -0.13
C ALA A 30 -4.19 8.75 0.44
N GLY A 31 -4.11 8.42 1.73
CA GLY A 31 -2.87 7.96 2.35
C GLY A 31 -2.42 6.61 1.77
N PRO A 32 -1.14 6.22 2.00
CA PRO A 32 -0.64 4.93 1.54
C PRO A 32 -1.53 3.79 2.05
N ALA A 33 -1.90 2.88 1.15
CA ALA A 33 -2.65 1.69 1.51
C ALA A 33 -1.81 0.82 2.45
N LEU A 34 -2.38 0.48 3.61
CA LEU A 34 -1.71 -0.40 4.57
C LEU A 34 -1.70 -1.84 4.06
N ALA A 35 -0.65 -2.58 4.39
CA ALA A 35 -0.61 -4.01 4.16
C ALA A 35 -1.58 -4.73 5.12
N ILE A 36 -2.46 -5.60 4.59
CA ILE A 36 -3.51 -6.28 5.37
C ILE A 36 -3.20 -7.77 5.60
N GLY A 37 -2.30 -8.37 4.81
CA GLY A 37 -1.85 -9.76 4.94
C GLY A 37 -1.65 -10.48 3.60
N GLY A 38 -1.06 -11.67 3.64
CA GLY A 38 -0.55 -12.41 2.49
C GLY A 38 -1.40 -13.60 2.00
N SER A 39 -2.60 -13.81 2.53
CA SER A 39 -3.42 -15.00 2.24
C SER A 39 -3.73 -15.17 0.74
N GLN A 40 -4.07 -14.09 0.05
CA GLN A 40 -4.31 -14.10 -1.40
C GLN A 40 -3.02 -14.42 -2.18
N PHE A 41 -1.89 -13.84 -1.77
CA PHE A 41 -0.58 -14.11 -2.39
C PHE A 41 -0.16 -15.57 -2.21
N VAL A 42 -0.38 -16.18 -1.04
CA VAL A 42 -0.10 -17.61 -0.83
C VAL A 42 -0.98 -18.48 -1.71
N SER A 43 -2.27 -18.16 -1.85
CA SER A 43 -3.19 -18.88 -2.73
C SER A 43 -2.70 -18.87 -4.18
N LEU A 44 -2.39 -17.69 -4.73
CA LEU A 44 -1.89 -17.53 -6.10
C LEU A 44 -0.51 -18.18 -6.29
N THR A 45 0.37 -18.04 -5.29
CA THR A 45 1.70 -18.67 -5.30
C THR A 45 1.56 -20.19 -5.38
N ASN A 46 0.64 -20.78 -4.62
CA ASN A 46 0.40 -22.23 -4.65
C ASN A 46 -0.17 -22.72 -5.98
N VAL A 47 -1.02 -21.93 -6.65
CA VAL A 47 -1.43 -22.22 -8.04
C VAL A 47 -0.21 -22.27 -8.96
N LYS A 48 0.70 -21.29 -8.87
CA LYS A 48 1.91 -21.28 -9.70
C LYS A 48 2.85 -22.43 -9.36
N ARG A 49 3.05 -22.75 -8.08
CA ARG A 49 3.88 -23.87 -7.62
C ARG A 49 3.35 -25.20 -8.17
N ALA A 50 2.03 -25.41 -8.11
CA ALA A 50 1.40 -26.60 -8.68
C ALA A 50 1.63 -26.71 -10.20
N SER A 51 1.60 -25.59 -10.94
CA SER A 51 1.84 -25.59 -12.39
C SER A 51 3.25 -26.07 -12.81
N VAL A 52 4.20 -26.09 -11.88
CA VAL A 52 5.58 -26.55 -12.10
C VAL A 52 5.93 -27.77 -11.24
N GLY A 53 4.93 -28.47 -10.70
CA GLY A 53 5.11 -29.72 -9.95
C GLY A 53 5.68 -29.55 -8.53
N LEU A 54 5.62 -28.35 -7.94
CA LEU A 54 6.07 -28.09 -6.57
C LEU A 54 4.91 -28.24 -5.57
N GLY A 55 5.21 -28.81 -4.39
CA GLY A 55 4.24 -28.88 -3.28
C GLY A 55 3.85 -27.50 -2.74
N PRO A 56 2.69 -27.34 -2.09
CA PRO A 56 2.24 -26.04 -1.59
C PRO A 56 3.12 -25.52 -0.45
N VAL A 57 3.07 -24.21 -0.23
CA VAL A 57 3.58 -23.55 0.98
C VAL A 57 2.41 -23.10 1.86
N ASN A 58 2.64 -23.05 3.17
CA ASN A 58 1.66 -22.58 4.14
C ASN A 58 1.94 -21.12 4.50
N LEU A 59 0.86 -20.35 4.74
CA LEU A 59 0.98 -19.04 5.36
C LEU A 59 1.36 -19.24 6.84
N SER A 60 2.48 -18.65 7.24
CA SER A 60 2.92 -18.62 8.63
C SER A 60 2.52 -17.29 9.25
N ALA A 61 1.71 -17.32 10.31
CA ALA A 61 1.25 -16.11 11.01
C ALA A 61 2.39 -15.14 11.41
N PRO A 62 3.51 -15.60 12.01
CA PRO A 62 4.61 -14.68 12.32
C PRO A 62 5.30 -14.12 11.08
N VAL A 63 5.37 -14.87 9.97
CA VAL A 63 5.94 -14.35 8.71
C VAL A 63 5.01 -13.29 8.11
N ASP A 64 3.70 -13.54 8.11
CA ASP A 64 2.69 -12.59 7.62
C ASP A 64 2.72 -11.27 8.39
N GLN A 65 2.86 -11.35 9.73
CA GLN A 65 3.05 -10.18 10.58
C GLN A 65 4.29 -9.38 10.16
N ILE A 66 5.44 -10.02 9.98
CA ILE A 66 6.70 -9.35 9.58
C ILE A 66 6.52 -8.67 8.22
N THR A 67 5.88 -9.32 7.27
CA THR A 67 5.64 -8.76 5.93
C THR A 67 4.73 -7.53 5.99
N VAL A 68 3.68 -7.54 6.81
CA VAL A 68 2.82 -6.38 7.02
C VAL A 68 3.57 -5.21 7.65
N GLU A 69 4.36 -5.49 8.69
CA GLU A 69 5.22 -4.48 9.34
C GLU A 69 6.20 -3.85 8.33
N ARG A 70 6.88 -4.68 7.53
CA ARG A 70 7.81 -4.24 6.48
C ARG A 70 7.13 -3.41 5.40
N GLY A 71 5.98 -3.86 4.91
CA GLY A 71 5.20 -3.11 3.91
C GLY A 71 4.83 -1.72 4.43
N ASN A 72 4.39 -1.62 5.68
CA ASN A 72 4.04 -0.34 6.29
C ASN A 72 5.27 0.56 6.54
N GLN A 73 6.43 -0.01 6.87
CA GLN A 73 7.69 0.74 7.00
C GLN A 73 8.14 1.31 5.65
N MET A 74 8.08 0.51 4.58
CA MET A 74 8.40 0.95 3.22
C MET A 74 7.46 2.09 2.77
N ALA A 75 6.16 1.91 2.98
CA ALA A 75 5.15 2.92 2.64
C ALA A 75 5.35 4.24 3.42
N LYS A 76 5.71 4.16 4.70
CA LYS A 76 5.98 5.34 5.53
C LYS A 76 7.27 6.07 5.13
N ALA A 77 8.28 5.33 4.71
CA ALA A 77 9.58 5.88 4.34
C ALA A 77 9.64 6.36 2.87
N ASP A 78 8.63 6.04 2.06
CA ASP A 78 8.61 6.26 0.61
C ASP A 78 9.82 5.58 -0.09
N VAL A 79 10.10 4.33 0.30
CA VAL A 79 11.24 3.54 -0.20
C VAL A 79 10.80 2.10 -0.49
N LEU A 80 11.17 1.59 -1.67
CA LEU A 80 11.04 0.18 -2.04
C LEU A 80 12.42 -0.49 -1.98
N ALA A 81 12.75 -1.10 -0.84
CA ALA A 81 14.03 -1.75 -0.63
C ALA A 81 13.93 -2.95 0.33
N HIS A 82 14.76 -3.96 0.04
CA HIS A 82 14.93 -5.11 0.92
C HIS A 82 15.59 -4.72 2.24
N ASP A 83 15.18 -5.41 3.31
CA ASP A 83 15.82 -5.32 4.63
C ASP A 83 15.82 -6.68 5.32
N LEU A 84 16.63 -7.60 4.77
CA LEU A 84 16.81 -8.93 5.34
C LEU A 84 17.35 -8.93 6.79
N PRO A 85 18.21 -7.98 7.21
CA PRO A 85 18.57 -7.83 8.62
C PRO A 85 17.36 -7.61 9.53
N TYR A 86 16.41 -6.73 9.14
CA TYR A 86 15.16 -6.57 9.87
C TYR A 86 14.36 -7.88 9.92
N VAL A 87 14.14 -8.51 8.76
CA VAL A 87 13.29 -9.71 8.65
C VAL A 87 13.85 -10.85 9.51
N THR A 88 15.15 -11.12 9.42
CA THR A 88 15.79 -12.20 10.18
C THR A 88 15.85 -11.92 11.68
N SER A 89 16.08 -10.66 12.09
CA SER A 89 15.99 -10.23 13.48
C SER A 89 14.57 -10.43 14.04
N ARG A 90 13.55 -10.04 13.28
CA ARG A 90 12.14 -10.15 13.71
C ARG A 90 11.66 -11.60 13.76
N LEU A 91 12.13 -12.46 12.85
CA LEU A 91 11.93 -13.91 12.94
C LEU A 91 12.50 -14.47 14.25
N GLY A 92 13.73 -14.08 14.62
CA GLY A 92 14.34 -14.48 15.89
C GLY A 92 13.58 -13.97 17.11
N GLN A 93 13.12 -12.71 17.09
CA GLN A 93 12.32 -12.12 18.17
C GLN A 93 10.93 -12.75 18.33
N LEU A 94 10.39 -13.35 17.26
CA LEU A 94 9.14 -14.12 17.28
C LEU A 94 9.36 -15.62 17.55
N GLY A 95 10.61 -16.05 17.78
CA GLY A 95 10.94 -17.45 18.06
C GLY A 95 10.74 -18.38 16.87
N VAL A 96 10.77 -17.87 15.64
CA VAL A 96 10.61 -18.67 14.43
C VAL A 96 11.94 -19.32 14.08
N CYS A 97 11.97 -20.65 14.04
CA CYS A 97 13.11 -21.41 13.52
C CYS A 97 13.12 -21.37 11.99
N TRP A 98 14.27 -21.05 11.38
CA TRP A 98 14.44 -21.00 9.93
C TRP A 98 15.86 -21.42 9.52
N THR A 99 16.01 -21.89 8.29
CA THR A 99 17.30 -22.29 7.69
C THR A 99 17.74 -21.37 6.56
N SER A 100 16.78 -20.78 5.84
CA SER A 100 17.01 -19.78 4.81
C SER A 100 15.79 -18.87 4.68
N VAL A 101 16.01 -17.64 4.21
CA VAL A 101 14.96 -16.63 4.02
C VAL A 101 15.19 -15.95 2.67
N GLY A 102 14.10 -15.73 1.94
CA GLY A 102 14.07 -14.91 0.74
C GLY A 102 12.90 -13.93 0.82
N GLU A 103 13.06 -12.77 0.19
CA GLU A 103 12.05 -11.70 0.16
C GLU A 103 11.84 -11.25 -1.28
N ILE A 104 10.58 -11.00 -1.66
CA ILE A 104 10.20 -10.37 -2.92
C ILE A 104 9.32 -9.17 -2.55
N ILE A 105 9.64 -8.00 -3.09
CA ILE A 105 8.89 -6.75 -2.89
C ILE A 105 8.46 -6.20 -4.25
N ALA A 106 7.33 -5.50 -4.28
CA ALA A 106 6.74 -4.90 -5.47
C ALA A 106 6.00 -3.62 -5.11
#